data_AF-A0A6N2SYH3-F1
#
_entry.id   AF-A0A6N2SYH3-F1
#
_cell.length_a   1.000
_cell.length_b   1.000
_cell.length_c   1.000
_cell.angle_alpha   90.00
_cell.angle_beta   90.00
_cell.angle_gamma   90.00
#
_symmetry.space_group_name_H-M   'P 1'
#
loop_
_entity.id
_entity.type
_entity.pdbx_description
1 polymer ?
#
loop_
_entity_poly.entity_id
_entity_poly.type
_entity_poly.pdbx_seq_one_letter_code
_entity_poly.pdbx_strand_id
1 'polypeptide(L)' 'MTQRDLGELLNTPHTFVNKYEVGERYLTFTEVINICKSLQIDVHSLLDDVMKSSSK' A
#
# COMPACT_ATOMS: atom_id res chain seq x y z
N MET A 1 -11.34 -3.93 -5.47
CA MET A 1 -10.67 -2.75 -6.04
C MET A 1 -9.60 -3.24 -6.98
N THR A 2 -9.52 -2.71 -8.20
CA THR A 2 -8.47 -3.02 -9.19
C THR A 2 -7.25 -2.12 -9.02
N GLN A 3 -6.12 -2.47 -9.64
CA GLN A 3 -4.93 -1.58 -9.69
C GLN A 3 -5.22 -0.22 -10.34
N ARG A 4 -6.17 -0.18 -11.28
CA ARG A 4 -6.62 1.08 -11.92
C ARG A 4 -7.39 1.93 -10.94
N ASP A 5 -8.35 1.35 -10.24
CA ASP A 5 -9.14 2.04 -9.21
C ASP A 5 -8.23 2.60 -8.11
N LEU A 6 -7.23 1.83 -7.68
CA LEU A 6 -6.27 2.28 -6.66
C LEU A 6 -5.35 3.39 -7.19
N GLY A 7 -4.91 3.29 -8.45
CA GLY A 7 -4.16 4.35 -9.11
C GLY A 7 -4.94 5.67 -9.14
N GLU A 8 -6.21 5.61 -9.56
CA GLU A 8 -7.11 6.77 -9.57
C GLU A 8 -7.31 7.36 -8.18
N LEU A 9 -7.55 6.52 -7.17
CA LEU A 9 -7.71 6.95 -5.78
C LEU A 9 -6.47 7.65 -5.22
N LEU A 10 -5.27 7.16 -5.57
CA LEU A 10 -4.00 7.72 -5.11
C LEU A 10 -3.48 8.87 -5.99
N ASN A 11 -4.19 9.21 -7.07
CA ASN A 11 -3.72 10.12 -8.11
C ASN A 11 -2.34 9.71 -8.68
N THR A 12 -2.18 8.42 -8.96
CA THR A 12 -0.97 7.82 -9.55
C THR A 12 -1.31 6.90 -10.73
N PRO A 13 -0.38 6.65 -11.66
CA PRO A 13 -0.62 5.67 -12.72
C PRO A 13 -0.83 4.26 -12.14
N HIS A 14 -1.74 3.46 -12.72
CA HIS A 14 -1.91 2.05 -12.33
C HIS A 14 -0.59 1.24 -12.39
N THR A 15 0.37 1.64 -13.23
CA THR A 15 1.71 1.03 -13.32
C THR A 15 2.56 1.29 -12.08
N PHE A 16 2.33 2.38 -11.34
CA PHE A 16 2.93 2.62 -10.03
C PHE A 16 2.45 1.57 -9.03
N VAL A 17 1.14 1.31 -9.01
CA VAL A 17 0.50 0.29 -8.17
C VAL A 17 1.06 -1.09 -8.47
N ASN A 18 1.07 -1.47 -9.75
CA ASN A 18 1.63 -2.75 -10.17
C ASN A 18 3.06 -2.98 -9.68
N LYS A 19 3.94 -1.97 -9.82
CA LYS A 19 5.36 -2.11 -9.46
C LYS A 19 5.58 -2.48 -7.99
N TYR A 20 4.82 -1.92 -7.06
CA TYR A 20 4.99 -2.27 -5.65
C TYR A 20 4.24 -3.54 -5.25
N GLU A 21 3.16 -3.90 -5.93
CA GLU A 21 2.44 -5.16 -5.68
C GLU A 21 3.23 -6.39 -6.14
N VAL A 22 3.98 -6.27 -7.25
CA VAL A 22 4.82 -7.36 -7.77
C VAL A 22 6.26 -7.35 -7.22
N GLY A 23 6.60 -6.38 -6.36
CA GLY A 23 7.92 -6.30 -5.72
C GLY A 23 9.04 -5.70 -6.58
N GLU A 24 8.72 -5.10 -7.74
CA GLU A 24 9.69 -4.37 -8.58
C GLU A 24 10.12 -3.03 -7.97
N ARG A 25 9.32 -2.49 -7.03
CA ARG A 25 9.60 -1.23 -6.35
C ARG A 25 9.15 -1.27 -4.90
N TYR A 26 10.01 -0.79 -4.02
CA TYR A 26 9.65 -0.56 -2.62
C TYR A 26 8.84 0.73 -2.45
N LEU A 27 7.90 0.70 -1.51
CA LEU A 27 7.23 1.89 -1.01
C LEU A 27 8.06 2.50 0.12
N THR A 28 8.20 3.82 0.10
CA THR A 28 8.67 4.57 1.27
C THR A 28 7.60 4.56 2.35
N PHE A 29 8.00 4.76 3.61
CA PHE A 29 7.06 4.74 4.73
C PHE A 29 5.97 5.82 4.61
N THR A 30 6.30 7.00 4.07
CA THR A 30 5.32 8.07 3.81
C THR A 30 4.32 7.69 2.72
N GLU A 31 4.74 6.96 1.68
CA GLU A 31 3.82 6.42 0.68
C GLU A 31 2.86 5.40 1.28
N VAL A 32 3.35 4.50 2.15
CA VAL A 32 2.49 3.57 2.88
C VAL A 32 1.44 4.33 3.70
N ILE A 33 1.84 5.36 4.46
CA ILE A 33 0.91 6.19 5.23
C ILE A 33 -0.15 6.83 4.33
N ASN A 34 0.25 7.39 3.18
CA ASN A 34 -0.68 8.03 2.26
C ASN A 34 -1.67 7.04 1.64
N ILE A 35 -1.20 5.83 1.31
CA ILE A 35 -2.03 4.75 0.82
C ILE A 35 -3.05 4.34 1.89
N CYS A 36 -2.60 4.11 3.13
CA CYS A 36 -3.48 3.79 4.26
C CYS A 36 -4.56 4.86 4.46
N LYS A 37 -4.19 6.15 4.46
CA LYS A 37 -5.14 7.27 4.59
C LYS A 37 -6.18 7.26 3.47
N SER A 38 -5.76 7.05 2.24
CA SER A 38 -6.65 7.03 1.06
C SER A 38 -7.62 5.85 1.10
N LEU A 39 -7.16 4.72 1.62
CA LEU A 39 -7.97 3.50 1.80
C LEU A 39 -8.76 3.46 3.11
N GLN A 40 -8.66 4.49 3.94
CA GLN A 40 -9.26 4.53 5.28
C GLN A 40 -8.83 3.36 6.17
N ILE A 41 -7.59 2.91 5.99
CA ILE A 41 -6.95 1.87 6.79
C ILE A 41 -6.15 2.55 7.91
N ASP A 42 -6.32 2.07 9.14
CA ASP A 42 -5.45 2.47 10.24
C ASP A 42 -4.06 1.84 10.06
N VAL A 43 -3.04 2.71 10.03
CA VAL A 43 -1.65 2.27 9.83
C VAL A 43 -1.13 1.43 10.99
N HIS A 44 -1.63 1.63 12.21
CA HIS A 44 -1.23 0.80 13.35
C HIS A 44 -1.74 -0.63 13.19
N SER A 45 -2.99 -0.80 12.78
CA SER A 45 -3.57 -2.10 12.45
C SER A 45 -2.77 -2.84 11.36
N LEU A 46 -2.37 -2.14 10.30
CA LEU A 46 -1.50 -2.71 9.26
C LEU A 46 -0.16 -3.20 9.83
N LEU A 47 0.49 -2.39 10.67
CA LEU A 47 1.78 -2.74 11.28
C LEU A 47 1.64 -3.95 12.20
N ASP A 48 0.59 -4.03 13.00
CA ASP A 48 0.33 -5.16 13.89
C ASP A 48 0.20 -6.47 13.10
N ASP A 49 -0.51 -6.45 11.97
CA ASP A 49 -0.70 -7.63 11.12
C ASP A 49 0.60 -8.10 10.48
N VAL A 50 1.41 -7.16 9.96
CA VAL A 50 2.73 -7.46 9.39
C VAL A 50 3.67 -8.02 10.46
N MET A 51 3.70 -7.42 11.65
CA MET A 51 4.57 -7.87 12.75
C MET A 51 4.18 -9.25 13.30
N LYS A 52 2.87 -9.56 13.37
CA LYS A 52 2.39 -10.92 13.70
C LYS A 52 2.82 -11.93 12.65
N SER A 53 2.80 -11.56 11.37
CA SER A 53 3.18 -12.45 10.26
C SER A 53 4.67 -12.77 10.22
N SER A 54 5.54 -11.87 10.72
CA SER A 54 6.99 -12.07 10.81
C SER A 54 7.44 -12.98 11.97
N SER A 55 6.52 -13.46 12.82
CA SER A 55 6.84 -14.36 13.93
C SER A 55 6.77 -15.86 13.57
N LYS A 56 6.98 -16.20 12.29
CA LYS A 56 7.04 -17.60 11.80
C LYS A 56 8.38 -17.92 11.17
#